data_AF-A0A3A4ZSU4-F1
#
_entry.id   AF-A0A3A4ZSU4-F1
#
_cell.length_a   1.000
_cell.length_b   1.000
_cell.length_c   1.000
_cell.angle_alpha   90.00
_cell.angle_beta   90.00
_cell.angle_gamma   90.00
#
_symmetry.space_group_name_H-M   'P 1'
#
loop_
_entity.id
_entity.type
_entity.pdbx_description
1 polymer ?
#
loop_
_entity_poly.entity_id
_entity_poly.type
_entity_poly.pdbx_seq_one_letter_code
_entity_poly.pdbx_strand_id
1 'polypeptide(L)'
;MDIKTLKYTPSWEWPENAHEIFLGILRDKQSSESDRQTAVELAGDLVVMNDELADELLFILEEESESELLRSRAAISLGPVLEQSDLEGFDDPAEIPITEQTFERIRETLRKLYMDADVPMKVRRRILEASVRSPQKWHRDAIRDAYKKGEDDWKLTAVFCMRYVRGFDKQIIESLESSDPDIEYEAVCAAGTWGLKGAWSHIVSLVTSEDTEKSLLIAAIEAVPGIRPKQTAEVLDELLDSDDEDIVDAVHEALAMAGEPWEEEDETLH
;
A
#
# COMPACT_ATOMS: atom_id res chain seq x y z
N MET A 1 5.26 -14.41 -23.13
CA MET A 1 5.48 -14.87 -21.75
C MET A 1 4.13 -15.24 -21.16
N ASP A 2 4.01 -16.31 -20.37
CA ASP A 2 2.74 -16.65 -19.72
C ASP A 2 2.60 -15.91 -18.38
N ILE A 3 1.37 -15.86 -17.84
CA ILE A 3 1.08 -15.11 -16.61
C ILE A 3 1.83 -15.65 -15.38
N LYS A 4 2.14 -16.94 -15.36
CA LYS A 4 2.88 -17.57 -14.26
C LYS A 4 4.33 -17.12 -14.26
N THR A 5 4.91 -16.95 -15.44
CA THR A 5 6.26 -16.42 -15.60
C THR A 5 6.28 -14.94 -15.20
N LEU A 6 5.33 -14.13 -15.71
CA LEU A 6 5.25 -12.70 -15.41
C LEU A 6 5.17 -12.42 -13.90
N LYS A 7 4.45 -13.26 -13.15
CA LYS A 7 4.33 -13.13 -11.68
C LYS A 7 5.67 -13.11 -10.94
N TYR A 8 6.69 -13.78 -11.46
CA TYR A 8 8.01 -13.87 -10.84
C TYR A 8 9.08 -13.10 -11.62
N THR A 9 8.67 -12.30 -12.59
CA THR A 9 9.54 -11.42 -13.37
C THR A 9 9.31 -9.99 -12.87
N PRO A 10 10.37 -9.23 -12.55
CA PRO A 10 10.21 -7.83 -12.22
C PRO A 10 9.48 -7.05 -13.31
N SER A 11 8.65 -6.06 -12.94
CA SER A 11 7.77 -5.38 -13.91
C SER A 11 8.53 -4.62 -15.00
N TRP A 12 9.73 -4.13 -14.72
CA TRP A 12 10.62 -3.51 -15.73
C TRP A 12 11.18 -4.50 -16.77
N GLU A 13 11.08 -5.81 -16.54
CA GLU A 13 11.48 -6.86 -17.48
C GLU A 13 10.29 -7.47 -18.26
N TRP A 14 9.07 -6.98 -18.00
CA TRP A 14 7.89 -7.45 -18.72
C TRP A 14 7.92 -7.06 -20.20
N PRO A 15 7.29 -7.85 -21.09
CA PRO A 15 7.18 -7.47 -22.50
C PRO A 15 6.32 -6.21 -22.66
N GLU A 16 6.61 -5.41 -23.68
CA GLU A 16 5.87 -4.15 -23.97
C GLU A 16 4.34 -4.35 -24.05
N ASN A 17 3.90 -5.53 -24.48
CA ASN A 17 2.48 -5.87 -24.60
C ASN A 17 1.90 -6.59 -23.37
N ALA A 18 2.54 -6.52 -22.19
CA ALA A 18 2.06 -7.17 -20.96
C ALA A 18 0.63 -6.75 -20.58
N HIS A 19 0.28 -5.47 -20.76
CA HIS A 19 -1.07 -4.97 -20.52
C HIS A 19 -2.13 -5.69 -21.37
N GLU A 20 -1.84 -6.00 -22.64
CA GLU A 20 -2.74 -6.75 -23.53
C GLU A 20 -2.94 -8.20 -23.06
N ILE A 21 -1.87 -8.83 -22.55
CA ILE A 21 -1.91 -10.19 -21.99
C ILE A 21 -2.84 -10.22 -20.77
N PHE A 22 -2.70 -9.24 -19.86
CA PHE A 22 -3.55 -9.14 -18.67
C PHE A 22 -5.01 -8.89 -19.07
N LEU A 23 -5.29 -7.92 -19.95
CA LEU A 23 -6.63 -7.66 -20.46
C LEU A 23 -7.28 -8.91 -21.08
N GLY A 24 -6.52 -9.67 -21.88
CA GLY A 24 -7.00 -10.90 -22.49
C GLY A 24 -7.47 -11.93 -21.45
N ILE A 25 -6.70 -12.11 -20.37
CA ILE A 25 -7.04 -13.04 -19.28
C ILE A 25 -8.23 -12.53 -18.46
N LEU A 26 -8.27 -11.23 -18.16
CA LEU A 26 -9.34 -10.62 -17.36
C LEU A 26 -10.71 -10.74 -18.03
N ARG A 27 -10.75 -10.52 -19.35
CA ARG A 27 -11.96 -10.56 -20.18
C ARG A 27 -12.41 -11.97 -20.54
N ASP A 28 -11.49 -12.94 -20.54
CA ASP A 28 -11.83 -14.33 -20.84
C ASP A 28 -12.47 -15.02 -19.63
N LYS A 29 -13.81 -15.17 -19.67
CA LYS A 29 -14.60 -15.89 -18.66
C LYS A 29 -14.26 -17.39 -18.56
N GLN A 30 -13.53 -17.97 -19.52
CA GLN A 30 -13.03 -19.34 -19.45
C GLN A 30 -11.68 -19.45 -18.74
N SER A 31 -10.97 -18.33 -18.53
CA SER A 31 -9.75 -18.31 -17.74
C SER A 31 -10.02 -18.79 -16.32
N SER A 32 -9.06 -19.51 -15.75
CA SER A 32 -9.19 -19.98 -14.37
C SER A 32 -9.27 -18.78 -13.41
N GLU A 33 -10.01 -18.93 -12.32
CA GLU A 33 -10.09 -17.87 -11.31
C GLU A 33 -8.69 -17.51 -10.78
N SER A 34 -7.79 -18.48 -10.63
CA SER A 34 -6.41 -18.24 -10.20
C SER A 34 -5.61 -17.39 -11.19
N ASP A 35 -5.76 -17.63 -12.50
CA ASP A 35 -5.07 -16.83 -13.51
C ASP A 35 -5.66 -15.41 -13.54
N ARG A 36 -6.99 -15.28 -13.42
CA ARG A 36 -7.64 -13.96 -13.31
C ARG A 36 -7.22 -13.20 -12.06
N GLN A 37 -7.10 -13.86 -10.90
CA GLN A 37 -6.58 -13.23 -9.67
C GLN A 37 -5.17 -12.67 -9.89
N THR A 38 -4.30 -13.46 -10.52
CA THR A 38 -2.94 -13.04 -10.84
C THR A 38 -2.96 -11.88 -11.84
N ALA A 39 -3.84 -11.92 -12.84
CA ALA A 39 -3.93 -10.85 -13.85
C ALA A 39 -4.40 -9.54 -13.23
N VAL A 40 -5.37 -9.60 -12.31
CA VAL A 40 -5.84 -8.42 -11.57
C VAL A 40 -4.72 -7.83 -10.72
N GLU A 41 -3.94 -8.68 -10.03
CA GLU A 41 -2.78 -8.24 -9.23
C GLU A 41 -1.74 -7.53 -10.09
N LEU A 42 -1.28 -8.17 -11.18
CA LEU A 42 -0.23 -7.61 -12.06
C LEU A 42 -0.71 -6.39 -12.84
N ALA A 43 -2.00 -6.31 -13.18
CA ALA A 43 -2.60 -5.15 -13.82
C ALA A 43 -2.55 -3.87 -12.96
N GLY A 44 -2.36 -4.01 -11.64
CA GLY A 44 -2.23 -2.88 -10.72
C GLY A 44 -0.86 -2.19 -10.73
N ASP A 45 0.14 -2.77 -11.41
CA ASP A 45 1.48 -2.21 -11.51
C ASP A 45 1.49 -0.97 -12.43
N LEU A 46 2.12 0.12 -11.97
CA LEU A 46 2.16 1.40 -12.68
C LEU A 46 2.87 1.31 -14.03
N VAL A 47 3.78 0.35 -14.23
CA VAL A 47 4.50 0.14 -15.50
C VAL A 47 3.56 -0.22 -16.64
N VAL A 48 2.49 -0.97 -16.35
CA VAL A 48 1.53 -1.44 -17.36
C VAL A 48 0.18 -0.74 -17.30
N MET A 49 -0.13 -0.11 -16.17
CA MET A 49 -1.41 0.54 -15.93
C MET A 49 -1.73 1.52 -17.06
N ASN A 50 -2.99 1.51 -17.48
CA ASN A 50 -3.53 2.44 -18.46
C ASN A 50 -5.06 2.55 -18.28
N ASP A 51 -5.69 3.45 -19.03
CA ASP A 51 -7.14 3.64 -18.97
C ASP A 51 -7.93 2.34 -19.22
N GLU A 52 -7.47 1.48 -20.14
CA GLU A 52 -8.17 0.24 -20.48
C GLU A 52 -8.11 -0.80 -19.36
N LEU A 53 -6.96 -0.93 -18.69
CA LEU A 53 -6.80 -1.80 -17.52
C LEU A 53 -7.59 -1.25 -16.33
N ALA A 54 -7.53 0.06 -16.07
CA ALA A 54 -8.32 0.68 -15.02
C ALA A 54 -9.83 0.43 -15.23
N ASP A 55 -10.30 0.53 -16.47
CA ASP A 55 -11.70 0.26 -16.82
C ASP A 55 -12.08 -1.20 -16.65
N GLU A 56 -11.19 -2.14 -17.01
CA GLU A 56 -11.44 -3.56 -16.80
C GLU A 56 -11.47 -3.90 -15.29
N LEU A 57 -10.58 -3.31 -14.48
CA LEU A 57 -10.58 -3.48 -13.03
C LEU A 57 -11.86 -2.93 -12.39
N LEU A 58 -12.33 -1.76 -12.83
CA LEU A 58 -13.63 -1.21 -12.40
C LEU A 58 -14.80 -2.11 -12.81
N PHE A 59 -14.80 -2.59 -14.05
CA PHE A 59 -15.83 -3.50 -14.54
C PHE A 59 -15.91 -4.77 -13.69
N ILE A 60 -14.77 -5.41 -13.38
CA ILE A 60 -14.71 -6.58 -12.51
C ILE A 60 -15.25 -6.25 -11.11
N LEU A 61 -14.87 -5.10 -10.55
CA LEU A 61 -15.31 -4.67 -9.23
C LEU A 61 -16.84 -4.44 -9.14
N GLU A 62 -17.43 -3.89 -10.19
CA GLU A 62 -18.87 -3.61 -10.29
C GLU A 62 -19.71 -4.87 -10.57
N GLU A 63 -19.15 -5.86 -11.27
CA GLU A 63 -19.88 -7.03 -11.72
C GLU A 63 -20.25 -7.98 -10.56
N GLU A 64 -21.54 -8.00 -10.20
CA GLU A 64 -22.06 -8.83 -9.09
C GLU A 64 -21.89 -10.33 -9.30
N SER A 65 -21.78 -10.77 -10.56
CA SER A 65 -21.54 -12.19 -10.87
C SER A 65 -20.09 -12.63 -10.64
N GLU A 66 -19.15 -11.69 -10.45
CA GLU A 66 -17.77 -12.00 -10.10
C GLU A 66 -17.62 -12.35 -8.62
N SER A 67 -16.62 -13.18 -8.30
CA SER A 67 -16.38 -13.60 -6.93
C SER A 67 -15.96 -12.43 -6.04
N GLU A 68 -16.34 -12.47 -4.76
CA GLU A 68 -15.91 -11.46 -3.78
C GLU A 68 -14.39 -11.30 -3.75
N LEU A 69 -13.65 -12.39 -3.95
CA LEU A 69 -12.18 -12.39 -3.95
C LEU A 69 -11.64 -11.57 -5.14
N LEU A 70 -12.17 -11.80 -6.35
CA LEU A 70 -11.71 -11.10 -7.55
C LEU A 70 -12.08 -9.62 -7.51
N ARG A 71 -13.31 -9.32 -7.08
CA ARG A 71 -13.76 -7.95 -6.84
C ARG A 71 -12.88 -7.23 -5.82
N SER A 72 -12.57 -7.89 -4.71
CA SER A 72 -11.69 -7.35 -3.67
C SER A 72 -10.27 -7.07 -4.19
N ARG A 73 -9.72 -7.99 -5.00
CA ARG A 73 -8.40 -7.81 -5.62
C ARG A 73 -8.41 -6.65 -6.60
N ALA A 74 -9.46 -6.52 -7.41
CA ALA A 74 -9.59 -5.45 -8.40
C ALA A 74 -9.67 -4.06 -7.74
N ALA A 75 -10.39 -3.95 -6.61
CA ALA A 75 -10.37 -2.74 -5.81
C ALA A 75 -8.95 -2.37 -5.35
N ILE A 76 -8.21 -3.31 -4.75
CA ILE A 76 -6.84 -3.03 -4.27
C ILE A 76 -5.89 -2.66 -5.41
N SER A 77 -5.98 -3.32 -6.56
CA SER A 77 -5.10 -3.04 -7.71
C SER A 77 -5.26 -1.63 -8.29
N LEU A 78 -6.36 -0.94 -8.00
CA LEU A 78 -6.55 0.47 -8.36
C LEU A 78 -5.85 1.44 -7.40
N GLY A 79 -5.39 0.95 -6.25
CA GLY A 79 -4.76 1.76 -5.20
C GLY A 79 -3.50 2.52 -5.67
N PRO A 80 -2.50 1.84 -6.25
CA PRO A 80 -1.26 2.50 -6.68
C PRO A 80 -1.48 3.63 -7.68
N VAL A 81 -2.35 3.43 -8.68
CA VAL A 81 -2.62 4.48 -9.67
C VAL A 81 -3.38 5.67 -9.07
N LEU A 82 -4.28 5.43 -8.11
CA LEU A 82 -4.91 6.51 -7.35
C LEU A 82 -3.90 7.32 -6.55
N GLU A 83 -2.93 6.66 -5.92
CA GLU A 83 -1.86 7.30 -5.15
C GLU A 83 -0.98 8.17 -6.06
N GLN A 84 -0.46 7.59 -7.14
CA GLN A 84 0.42 8.28 -8.08
C GLN A 84 -0.28 9.50 -8.71
N SER A 85 -1.52 9.33 -9.18
CA SER A 85 -2.30 10.43 -9.76
C SER A 85 -2.62 11.55 -8.77
N ASP A 86 -2.85 11.24 -7.49
CA ASP A 86 -3.10 12.25 -6.45
C ASP A 86 -1.83 13.04 -6.11
N LEU A 87 -0.67 12.38 -6.12
CA LEU A 87 0.63 12.98 -5.81
C LEU A 87 1.15 13.87 -6.95
N GLU A 88 1.15 13.38 -8.19
CA GLU A 88 1.73 14.08 -9.34
C GLU A 88 0.77 15.12 -9.95
N GLY A 89 -0.54 14.99 -9.71
CA GLY A 89 -1.55 15.80 -10.38
C GLY A 89 -1.77 15.37 -11.83
N PHE A 90 -2.18 16.28 -12.72
CA PHE A 90 -2.48 16.01 -14.14
C PHE A 90 -1.89 17.05 -15.10
N ASP A 91 -0.86 17.78 -14.65
CA ASP A 91 -0.26 18.86 -15.42
C ASP A 91 0.60 18.35 -16.60
N ASP A 92 1.27 17.19 -16.44
CA ASP A 92 1.97 16.48 -17.51
C ASP A 92 1.36 15.08 -17.76
N PRO A 93 0.62 14.89 -18.87
CA PRO A 93 0.03 13.60 -19.21
C PRO A 93 1.04 12.47 -19.47
N ALA A 94 2.32 12.77 -19.70
CA ALA A 94 3.34 11.76 -19.95
C ALA A 94 3.81 11.03 -18.67
N GLU A 95 3.55 11.61 -17.50
CA GLU A 95 4.04 11.09 -16.21
C GLU A 95 3.00 10.24 -15.47
N ILE A 96 1.77 10.14 -16.00
CA ILE A 96 0.64 9.51 -15.31
C ILE A 96 0.07 8.38 -16.16
N PRO A 97 -0.12 7.17 -15.59
CA PRO A 97 -0.59 6.02 -16.35
C PRO A 97 -2.03 6.17 -16.90
N ILE A 98 -2.87 6.99 -16.26
CA ILE A 98 -4.29 7.16 -16.61
C ILE A 98 -4.65 8.63 -16.82
N THR A 99 -5.75 8.86 -17.53
CA THR A 99 -6.30 10.21 -17.71
C THR A 99 -7.02 10.71 -16.45
N GLU A 100 -7.12 12.04 -16.29
CA GLU A 100 -7.89 12.68 -15.21
C GLU A 100 -9.35 12.21 -15.19
N GLN A 101 -9.92 11.98 -16.38
CA GLN A 101 -11.27 11.44 -16.52
C GLN A 101 -11.40 10.04 -15.91
N THR A 102 -10.45 9.14 -16.17
CA THR A 102 -10.46 7.79 -15.59
C THR A 102 -10.22 7.85 -14.09
N PHE A 103 -9.32 8.69 -13.61
CA PHE A 103 -9.06 8.89 -12.19
C PHE A 103 -10.32 9.32 -11.42
N GLU A 104 -11.03 10.34 -11.88
CA GLU A 104 -12.27 10.78 -11.23
C GLU A 104 -13.37 9.72 -11.30
N ARG A 105 -13.46 8.97 -12.41
CA ARG A 105 -14.39 7.84 -12.53
C ARG A 105 -14.08 6.75 -11.50
N ILE A 106 -12.81 6.38 -11.29
CA ILE A 106 -12.42 5.43 -10.24
C ILE A 106 -12.90 5.95 -8.88
N ARG A 107 -12.58 7.20 -8.54
CA ARG A 107 -12.94 7.81 -7.25
C ARG A 107 -14.44 7.83 -7.00
N GLU A 108 -15.24 8.15 -8.01
CA GLU A 108 -16.70 8.15 -7.94
C GLU A 108 -17.27 6.73 -7.75
N THR A 109 -16.79 5.77 -8.54
CA THR A 109 -17.24 4.37 -8.46
C THR A 109 -16.91 3.74 -7.12
N LEU A 110 -15.66 3.90 -6.63
CA LEU A 110 -15.26 3.38 -5.32
C LEU A 110 -16.11 3.98 -4.19
N ARG A 111 -16.35 5.30 -4.21
CA ARG A 111 -17.22 5.94 -3.22
C ARG A 111 -18.64 5.39 -3.27
N LYS A 112 -19.21 5.23 -4.46
CA LYS A 112 -20.57 4.69 -4.65
C LYS A 112 -20.67 3.28 -4.06
N LEU A 113 -19.75 2.40 -4.44
CA LEU A 113 -19.75 1.00 -3.98
C LEU A 113 -19.47 0.86 -2.48
N TYR A 114 -18.63 1.73 -1.89
CA TYR A 114 -18.41 1.72 -0.45
C TYR A 114 -19.68 2.05 0.35
N MET A 115 -20.47 3.01 -0.16
CA MET A 115 -21.69 3.49 0.47
C MET A 115 -22.88 2.53 0.28
N ASP A 116 -22.79 1.65 -0.71
CA ASP A 116 -23.78 0.61 -0.94
C ASP A 116 -23.68 -0.50 0.13
N ALA A 117 -24.78 -0.73 0.83
CA ALA A 117 -24.85 -1.74 1.89
C ALA A 117 -24.96 -3.17 1.34
N ASP A 118 -25.37 -3.32 0.07
CA ASP A 118 -25.52 -4.62 -0.58
C ASP A 118 -24.17 -5.16 -1.10
N VAL A 119 -23.15 -4.30 -1.20
CA VAL A 119 -21.79 -4.73 -1.54
C VAL A 119 -21.20 -5.55 -0.38
N PRO A 120 -20.65 -6.75 -0.64
CA PRO A 120 -20.11 -7.61 0.40
C PRO A 120 -19.02 -6.92 1.24
N MET A 121 -19.01 -7.22 2.55
CA MET A 121 -18.11 -6.58 3.52
C MET A 121 -16.64 -6.61 3.08
N LYS A 122 -16.16 -7.76 2.59
CA LYS A 122 -14.76 -7.92 2.14
C LYS A 122 -14.41 -6.98 1.00
N VAL A 123 -15.32 -6.84 0.03
CA VAL A 123 -15.15 -5.92 -1.11
C VAL A 123 -15.16 -4.47 -0.61
N ARG A 124 -16.09 -4.10 0.29
CA ARG A 124 -16.16 -2.74 0.86
C ARG A 124 -14.90 -2.34 1.64
N ARG A 125 -14.29 -3.27 2.37
CA ARG A 125 -13.01 -3.05 3.04
C ARG A 125 -11.91 -2.69 2.05
N ARG A 126 -11.73 -3.51 1.00
CA ARG A 126 -10.73 -3.27 -0.04
C ARG A 126 -10.99 -2.00 -0.85
N ILE A 127 -12.26 -1.66 -1.10
CA ILE A 127 -12.63 -0.37 -1.69
C ILE A 127 -12.15 0.79 -0.83
N LEU A 128 -12.38 0.72 0.49
CA LEU A 128 -11.94 1.80 1.39
C LEU A 128 -10.42 1.94 1.36
N GLU A 129 -9.69 0.83 1.50
CA GLU A 129 -8.21 0.79 1.48
C GLU A 129 -7.60 1.33 0.18
N ALA A 130 -8.20 1.03 -0.97
CA ALA A 130 -7.77 1.60 -2.24
C ALA A 130 -8.12 3.10 -2.33
N SER A 131 -9.35 3.47 -1.95
CA SER A 131 -9.84 4.84 -2.11
C SER A 131 -9.08 5.85 -1.26
N VAL A 132 -8.62 5.48 -0.05
CA VAL A 132 -7.92 6.42 0.84
C VAL A 132 -6.58 6.90 0.29
N ARG A 133 -6.00 6.19 -0.69
CA ARG A 133 -4.76 6.59 -1.37
C ARG A 133 -4.90 7.85 -2.22
N SER A 134 -6.13 8.27 -2.55
CA SER A 134 -6.46 9.64 -2.98
C SER A 134 -7.49 10.24 -2.01
N PRO A 135 -7.05 10.89 -0.92
CA PRO A 135 -7.92 11.30 0.18
C PRO A 135 -9.11 12.19 -0.21
N GLN A 136 -10.32 11.79 0.17
CA GLN A 136 -11.57 12.52 -0.03
C GLN A 136 -12.26 12.85 1.29
N LYS A 137 -13.13 13.88 1.28
CA LYS A 137 -13.83 14.37 2.49
C LYS A 137 -14.59 13.29 3.27
N TRP A 138 -15.11 12.27 2.59
CA TRP A 138 -15.91 11.21 3.19
C TRP A 138 -15.08 10.15 3.93
N HIS A 139 -13.78 10.03 3.66
CA HIS A 139 -12.92 9.01 4.27
C HIS A 139 -12.84 9.17 5.78
N ARG A 140 -12.81 10.40 6.30
CA ARG A 140 -12.65 10.62 7.75
C ARG A 140 -13.79 10.01 8.55
N ASP A 141 -15.02 10.11 8.07
CA ASP A 141 -16.17 9.51 8.74
C ASP A 141 -16.21 8.00 8.52
N ALA A 142 -15.90 7.52 7.31
CA ALA A 142 -15.78 6.10 7.00
C ALA A 142 -14.75 5.36 7.88
N ILE A 143 -13.55 5.93 8.04
CA ILE A 143 -12.49 5.38 8.89
C ILE A 143 -12.91 5.38 10.37
N ARG A 144 -13.54 6.46 10.83
CA ARG A 144 -14.04 6.54 12.21
C ARG A 144 -15.09 5.47 12.49
N ASP A 145 -16.00 5.25 11.54
CA ASP A 145 -17.04 4.25 11.67
C ASP A 145 -16.47 2.83 11.61
N ALA A 146 -15.51 2.56 10.72
CA ALA A 146 -14.80 1.29 10.64
C ALA A 146 -14.06 0.97 11.95
N TYR A 147 -13.33 1.94 12.51
CA TYR A 147 -12.60 1.76 13.78
C TYR A 147 -13.54 1.49 14.97
N LYS A 148 -14.68 2.20 15.03
CA LYS A 148 -15.65 2.08 16.14
C LYS A 148 -16.43 0.76 16.15
N LYS A 149 -16.63 0.13 14.99
CA LYS A 149 -17.39 -1.14 14.90
C LYS A 149 -16.76 -2.26 15.71
N GLY A 150 -15.44 -2.23 15.90
CA GLY A 150 -14.74 -3.15 16.81
C GLY A 150 -14.69 -4.60 16.33
N GLU A 151 -15.09 -4.89 15.08
CA GLU A 151 -14.77 -6.15 14.41
C GLU A 151 -13.32 -6.05 13.90
N ASP A 152 -12.49 -7.03 14.22
CA ASP A 152 -11.03 -7.02 13.96
C ASP A 152 -10.72 -6.66 12.50
N ASP A 153 -11.48 -7.22 11.57
CA ASP A 153 -11.42 -6.94 10.14
C ASP A 153 -11.61 -5.45 9.79
N TRP A 154 -12.65 -4.80 10.33
CA TRP A 154 -12.90 -3.38 10.09
C TRP A 154 -11.91 -2.48 10.83
N LYS A 155 -11.45 -2.92 12.01
CA LYS A 155 -10.43 -2.20 12.77
C LYS A 155 -9.10 -2.19 12.02
N LEU A 156 -8.67 -3.33 11.48
CA LEU A 156 -7.50 -3.45 10.62
C LEU A 156 -7.59 -2.51 9.41
N THR A 157 -8.70 -2.59 8.66
CA THR A 157 -8.93 -1.69 7.52
C THR A 157 -8.91 -0.22 7.95
N ALA A 158 -9.47 0.12 9.11
CA ALA A 158 -9.44 1.49 9.60
C ALA A 158 -8.01 1.96 9.91
N VAL A 159 -7.21 1.14 10.59
CA VAL A 159 -5.81 1.48 10.95
C VAL A 159 -4.95 1.60 9.70
N PHE A 160 -5.07 0.69 8.73
CA PHE A 160 -4.47 0.82 7.40
C PHE A 160 -4.78 2.20 6.80
N CYS A 161 -6.05 2.60 6.81
CA CYS A 161 -6.48 3.85 6.21
C CYS A 161 -5.95 5.09 6.93
N MET A 162 -5.60 4.98 8.21
CA MET A 162 -5.07 6.09 9.01
C MET A 162 -3.69 6.54 8.53
N ARG A 163 -2.92 5.71 7.80
CA ARG A 163 -1.65 6.14 7.20
C ARG A 163 -1.84 7.16 6.07
N TYR A 164 -2.97 7.12 5.37
CA TYR A 164 -3.28 8.04 4.27
C TYR A 164 -4.12 9.24 4.69
N VAL A 165 -4.92 9.12 5.76
CA VAL A 165 -5.84 10.18 6.20
C VAL A 165 -5.48 10.66 7.62
N ARG A 166 -5.10 11.93 7.76
CA ARG A 166 -4.75 12.57 9.05
C ARG A 166 -5.92 12.65 10.04
N GLY A 167 -5.57 12.81 11.32
CA GLY A 167 -6.50 13.20 12.38
C GLY A 167 -6.99 12.04 13.25
N PHE A 168 -6.20 10.97 13.32
CA PHE A 168 -6.45 9.75 14.10
C PHE A 168 -5.29 9.40 15.05
N ASP A 169 -4.46 10.37 15.41
CA ASP A 169 -3.23 10.17 16.19
C ASP A 169 -3.47 9.31 17.44
N LYS A 170 -4.57 9.58 18.16
CA LYS A 170 -4.95 8.81 19.35
C LYS A 170 -5.22 7.34 19.01
N GLN A 171 -6.00 7.08 17.96
CA GLN A 171 -6.36 5.72 17.54
C GLN A 171 -5.13 4.96 17.01
N ILE A 172 -4.21 5.63 16.33
CA ILE A 172 -2.96 5.04 15.87
C ILE A 172 -2.14 4.59 17.08
N ILE A 173 -1.92 5.49 18.05
CA ILE A 173 -1.17 5.15 19.28
C ILE A 173 -1.85 4.02 20.07
N GLU A 174 -3.18 4.04 20.21
CA GLU A 174 -3.93 2.95 20.85
C GLU A 174 -3.80 1.62 20.11
N SER A 175 -3.55 1.64 18.80
CA SER A 175 -3.48 0.42 17.97
C SER A 175 -2.09 -0.20 17.93
N LEU A 176 -1.04 0.52 18.34
CA LEU A 176 0.30 -0.04 18.56
C LEU A 176 0.30 -1.13 19.65
N GLU A 177 -0.59 -1.03 20.63
CA GLU A 177 -0.72 -2.02 21.72
C GLU A 177 -1.64 -3.21 21.35
N SER A 178 -2.01 -3.35 20.07
CA SER A 178 -2.86 -4.44 19.61
C SER A 178 -2.16 -5.79 19.73
N SER A 179 -2.88 -6.83 20.15
CA SER A 179 -2.38 -8.22 20.10
C SER A 179 -2.52 -8.84 18.71
N ASP A 180 -3.22 -8.16 17.80
CA ASP A 180 -3.32 -8.54 16.39
C ASP A 180 -2.12 -7.94 15.65
N PRO A 181 -1.19 -8.76 15.11
CA PRO A 181 0.04 -8.29 14.48
C PRO A 181 -0.20 -7.47 13.21
N ASP A 182 -1.29 -7.73 12.47
CA ASP A 182 -1.60 -6.95 11.26
C ASP A 182 -2.05 -5.53 11.66
N ILE A 183 -2.76 -5.39 12.77
CA ILE A 183 -3.18 -4.09 13.30
C ILE A 183 -1.97 -3.31 13.85
N GLU A 184 -1.07 -3.99 14.56
CA GLU A 184 0.17 -3.39 15.06
C GLU A 184 1.04 -2.88 13.91
N TYR A 185 1.24 -3.72 12.88
CA TYR A 185 1.98 -3.36 11.67
C TYR A 185 1.45 -2.08 11.02
N GLU A 186 0.15 -2.02 10.74
CA GLU A 186 -0.45 -0.83 10.10
C GLU A 186 -0.38 0.41 11.01
N ALA A 187 -0.43 0.22 12.34
CA ALA A 187 -0.29 1.32 13.29
C ALA A 187 1.15 1.87 13.30
N VAL A 188 2.17 0.99 13.16
CA VAL A 188 3.57 1.38 12.99
C VAL A 188 3.75 2.22 11.74
N CYS A 189 3.25 1.74 10.59
CA CYS A 189 3.31 2.48 9.33
C CYS A 189 2.64 3.87 9.47
N ALA A 190 1.41 3.93 9.99
CA ALA A 190 0.69 5.17 10.17
C ALA A 190 1.38 6.15 11.15
N ALA A 191 2.01 5.62 12.20
CA ALA A 191 2.77 6.43 13.16
C ALA A 191 4.02 7.05 12.50
N GLY A 192 4.71 6.29 11.66
CA GLY A 192 5.83 6.75 10.84
C GLY A 192 5.40 7.87 9.88
N THR A 193 4.38 7.64 9.07
CA THR A 193 3.87 8.60 8.07
C THR A 193 3.51 9.96 8.67
N TRP A 194 2.95 9.99 9.88
CA TRP A 194 2.55 11.22 10.56
C TRP A 194 3.54 11.74 11.60
N GLY A 195 4.68 11.08 11.78
CA GLY A 195 5.71 11.47 12.73
C GLY A 195 5.18 11.53 14.18
N LEU A 196 4.39 10.53 14.58
CA LEU A 196 3.72 10.53 15.87
C LEU A 196 4.72 10.27 17.00
N LYS A 197 5.17 11.34 17.66
CA LYS A 197 6.15 11.27 18.76
C LYS A 197 5.75 10.34 19.91
N GLY A 198 4.46 10.12 20.12
CA GLY A 198 3.93 9.20 21.13
C GLY A 198 4.25 7.73 20.85
N ALA A 199 4.54 7.37 19.60
CA ALA A 199 4.87 6.01 19.19
C ALA A 199 6.33 5.64 19.49
N TRP A 200 7.19 6.61 19.80
CA TRP A 200 8.64 6.44 19.81
C TRP A 200 9.13 5.27 20.66
N SER A 201 8.59 5.11 21.88
CA SER A 201 9.00 4.00 22.75
C SER A 201 8.65 2.64 22.17
N HIS A 202 7.51 2.54 21.49
CA HIS A 202 7.05 1.31 20.83
C HIS A 202 7.94 0.96 19.64
N ILE A 203 8.22 1.95 18.78
CA ILE A 203 9.09 1.75 17.60
C ILE A 203 10.50 1.31 18.02
N VAL A 204 11.10 1.97 19.02
CA VAL A 204 12.42 1.55 19.52
C VAL A 204 12.39 0.14 20.10
N SER A 205 11.31 -0.25 20.79
CA SER A 205 11.22 -1.63 21.31
C SER A 205 11.11 -2.67 20.20
N LEU A 206 10.47 -2.36 19.07
CA LEU A 206 10.43 -3.25 17.91
C LEU A 206 11.80 -3.37 17.24
N VAL A 207 12.47 -2.23 17.01
CA VAL A 207 13.81 -2.20 16.37
C VAL A 207 14.87 -2.95 17.19
N THR A 208 14.81 -2.85 18.52
CA THR A 208 15.85 -3.41 19.41
C THR A 208 15.55 -4.84 19.88
N SER A 209 14.39 -5.41 19.51
CA SER A 209 14.03 -6.77 19.91
C SER A 209 14.42 -7.77 18.82
N GLU A 210 15.25 -8.74 19.19
CA GLU A 210 15.61 -9.87 18.32
C GLU A 210 14.40 -10.78 17.96
N ASP A 211 13.30 -10.67 18.72
CA ASP A 211 12.09 -11.47 18.52
C ASP A 211 11.06 -10.79 17.58
N THR A 212 11.33 -9.56 17.12
CA THR A 212 10.43 -8.86 16.19
C THR A 212 10.39 -9.58 14.85
N GLU A 213 9.18 -9.89 14.36
CA GLU A 213 9.00 -10.48 13.04
C GLU A 213 9.54 -9.53 11.95
N LYS A 214 10.22 -10.08 10.94
CA LYS A 214 10.96 -9.32 9.92
C LYS A 214 10.14 -8.20 9.27
N SER A 215 8.91 -8.48 8.86
CA SER A 215 8.05 -7.48 8.19
C SER A 215 7.72 -6.32 9.13
N LEU A 216 7.40 -6.62 10.39
CA LEU A 216 7.17 -5.59 11.42
C LEU A 216 8.44 -4.81 11.77
N LEU A 217 9.60 -5.47 11.78
CA LEU A 217 10.90 -4.84 11.99
C LEU A 217 11.21 -3.83 10.87
N ILE A 218 11.06 -4.22 9.60
CA ILE A 218 11.26 -3.33 8.45
C ILE A 218 10.32 -2.11 8.55
N ALA A 219 9.04 -2.30 8.84
CA ALA A 219 8.11 -1.19 9.04
C ALA A 219 8.51 -0.26 10.21
N ALA A 220 9.07 -0.83 11.29
CA ALA A 220 9.56 -0.04 12.41
C ALA A 220 10.79 0.79 12.02
N ILE A 221 11.74 0.21 11.28
CA ILE A 221 12.93 0.89 10.71
C ILE A 221 12.50 2.08 9.84
N GLU A 222 11.59 1.84 8.89
CA GLU A 222 11.05 2.88 7.99
C GLU A 222 10.31 4.00 8.75
N ALA A 223 9.69 3.68 9.89
CA ALA A 223 8.98 4.67 10.70
C ALA A 223 9.92 5.61 11.49
N VAL A 224 11.16 5.18 11.79
CA VAL A 224 12.14 5.96 12.60
C VAL A 224 12.38 7.37 12.04
N PRO A 225 12.78 7.57 10.77
CA PRO A 225 13.08 8.90 10.24
C PRO A 225 11.86 9.83 10.22
N GLY A 226 10.65 9.29 10.03
CA GLY A 226 9.41 10.06 10.10
C GLY A 226 9.11 10.59 11.50
N ILE A 227 9.42 9.82 12.54
CA ILE A 227 9.13 10.20 13.94
C ILE A 227 10.26 11.05 14.53
N ARG A 228 11.52 10.60 14.40
CA ARG A 228 12.71 11.26 14.98
C ARG A 228 13.95 11.13 14.09
N PRO A 229 14.07 11.96 13.03
CA PRO A 229 15.16 11.85 12.06
C PRO A 229 16.56 12.00 12.66
N LYS A 230 16.71 12.83 13.71
CA LYS A 230 18.01 13.05 14.37
C LYS A 230 18.52 11.87 15.19
N GLN A 231 17.70 10.86 15.41
CA GLN A 231 18.00 9.69 16.23
C GLN A 231 18.05 8.41 15.37
N THR A 232 17.89 8.55 14.05
CA THR A 232 17.88 7.43 13.11
C THR A 232 19.19 6.64 13.16
N ALA A 233 20.33 7.30 12.99
CA ALA A 233 21.64 6.64 13.03
C ALA A 233 21.90 5.94 14.36
N GLU A 234 21.63 6.61 15.49
CA GLU A 234 21.84 6.03 16.83
C GLU A 234 21.00 4.75 17.06
N VAL A 235 19.77 4.71 16.55
CA VAL A 235 18.83 3.62 16.82
C VAL A 235 19.01 2.44 15.86
N LEU A 236 19.51 2.69 14.65
CA LEU A 236 19.59 1.68 13.59
C LEU A 236 21.02 1.13 13.36
N ASP A 237 22.03 1.66 14.07
CA ASP A 237 23.45 1.30 13.92
C ASP A 237 23.69 -0.23 13.95
N GLU A 238 23.11 -0.92 14.94
CA GLU A 238 23.30 -2.37 15.11
C GLU A 238 22.68 -3.21 13.98
N LEU A 239 21.72 -2.66 13.24
CA LEU A 239 21.03 -3.36 12.14
C LEU A 239 21.77 -3.26 10.81
N LEU A 240 22.77 -2.38 10.68
CA LEU A 240 23.64 -2.33 9.50
C LEU A 240 24.47 -3.61 9.33
N ASP A 241 24.77 -4.30 10.43
CA ASP A 241 25.53 -5.56 10.44
C ASP A 241 24.62 -6.80 10.31
N SER A 242 23.34 -6.64 9.95
CA SER A 242 22.40 -7.74 9.75
C SER A 242 22.82 -8.65 8.58
N ASP A 243 22.65 -9.97 8.75
CA ASP A 243 22.82 -10.95 7.67
C ASP A 243 21.65 -10.93 6.65
N ASP A 244 20.59 -10.17 6.92
CA ASP A 244 19.40 -10.05 6.07
C ASP A 244 19.47 -8.76 5.23
N GLU A 245 19.61 -8.92 3.91
CA GLU A 245 19.76 -7.83 2.94
C GLU A 245 18.56 -6.85 2.95
N ASP A 246 17.33 -7.35 3.11
CA ASP A 246 16.13 -6.48 3.14
C ASP A 246 16.15 -5.56 4.37
N ILE A 247 16.72 -6.03 5.50
CA ILE A 247 16.88 -5.20 6.71
C ILE A 247 17.92 -4.12 6.47
N VAL A 248 19.07 -4.48 5.90
CA VAL A 248 20.17 -3.54 5.61
C VAL A 248 19.70 -2.47 4.63
N ASP A 249 18.97 -2.84 3.58
CA ASP A 249 18.40 -1.91 2.60
C ASP A 249 17.41 -0.94 3.26
N ALA A 250 16.50 -1.44 4.10
CA ALA A 250 15.56 -0.59 4.84
C ALA A 250 16.28 0.41 5.76
N VAL A 251 17.39 0.00 6.41
CA VAL A 251 18.21 0.91 7.25
C VAL A 251 18.85 1.99 6.39
N HIS A 252 19.45 1.63 5.26
CA HIS A 252 20.06 2.59 4.34
C HIS A 252 19.04 3.62 3.82
N GLU A 253 17.85 3.18 3.42
CA GLU A 253 16.77 4.08 3.02
C GLU A 253 16.36 5.02 4.15
N ALA A 254 16.23 4.50 5.38
CA ALA A 254 15.88 5.29 6.55
C ALA A 254 16.93 6.35 6.89
N LEU A 255 18.23 6.03 6.77
CA LEU A 255 19.34 6.97 6.97
C LEU A 255 19.34 8.06 5.90
N ALA A 256 19.16 7.68 4.63
CA ALA A 256 19.06 8.62 3.52
C ALA A 256 17.89 9.60 3.72
N MET A 257 16.72 9.11 4.16
CA MET A 257 15.57 9.93 4.50
C MET A 257 15.83 10.89 5.67
N ALA A 258 16.63 10.48 6.65
CA ALA A 258 17.02 11.33 7.78
C ALA A 258 18.00 12.44 7.39
N GLY A 259 18.56 12.40 6.18
CA GLY A 259 19.56 13.35 5.68
C GLY A 259 20.98 13.03 6.16
N GLU A 260 21.23 11.80 6.61
CA GLU A 260 22.59 11.31 6.85
C GLU A 260 23.24 11.04 5.48
N PRO A 261 24.42 11.62 5.17
CA PRO A 261 25.13 11.34 3.94
C PRO A 261 25.51 9.85 3.89
N TRP A 262 25.34 9.22 2.75
CA TRP A 262 26.03 7.98 2.44
C TRP A 262 27.52 8.27 2.55
N GLU A 263 28.23 7.62 3.48
CA GLU A 263 29.69 7.56 3.38
C GLU A 263 29.98 6.73 2.12
N GLU A 264 30.18 7.39 0.98
CA GLU A 264 30.90 6.77 -0.14
C GLU A 264 32.19 6.22 0.45
N GLU A 265 32.39 4.90 0.41
CA GLU A 265 33.69 4.31 0.69
C GLU A 265 34.72 5.08 -0.15
N ASP A 266 35.53 5.87 0.54
CA ASP A 266 36.60 6.67 -0.02
C ASP A 266 37.52 5.67 -0.74
N GLU A 267 37.34 5.49 -2.06
CA GLU A 267 38.33 4.89 -2.97
C GLU A 267 39.57 5.80 -2.95
N THR A 268 40.29 5.73 -1.83
CA THR A 268 41.60 6.34 -1.65
C THR A 268 42.59 5.47 -2.40
N LEU A 269 42.71 5.81 -3.69
CA LEU A 269 43.89 5.68 -4.54
C LEU A 269 45.18 5.30 -3.78
N HIS A 270 45.64 4.07 -3.99
CA HIS A 270 47.04 3.68 -3.86
C HIS A 270 47.51 2.91 -5.09
#